data_AF-A0A936MT79-F1
#
_entry.id   AF-A0A936MT79-F1
#
_cell.length_a   1.000
_cell.length_b   1.000
_cell.length_c   1.000
_cell.angle_alpha   90.00
_cell.angle_beta   90.00
_cell.angle_gamma   90.00
#
_symmetry.space_group_name_H-M   'P 1'
#
loop_
_entity.id
_entity.type
_entity.pdbx_description
1 polymer ?
#
loop_
_entity_poly.entity_id
_entity_poly.type
_entity_poly.pdbx_seq_one_letter_code
_entity_poly.pdbx_strand_id
1 'polypeptide(L)'
;MSELEANPERDIDRRSPNTIAASLRDAVMGKTLLVGPGQFSPHSKHERIFIIAVDEEPTILWDRFYPEKDIGALRNALRSYARVVFEGEHDAMYATAWSFAWTCPPAPLRVYDRSGIIVAVDDDVLRLGRSDGRVAIPVIDIACIEGWLSGDWVKRQVRIVTTHAEWFVVAECTEWFVMIDPTYDGIDLMCDASWVGQLGHAMAKALGVPYNSDDSALQ
;
A
#
# COMPACT_ATOMS: atom_id res chain seq x y z
N MET A 1 24.56 28.00 8.66
CA MET A 1 23.33 27.32 8.21
C MET A 1 22.64 26.86 9.48
N SER A 2 21.56 27.53 9.89
CA SER A 2 20.83 27.13 11.10
C SER A 2 20.04 25.87 10.79
N GLU A 3 20.27 24.82 11.57
CA GLU A 3 19.39 23.65 11.65
C GLU A 3 17.99 24.13 12.01
N LEU A 4 17.15 24.29 10.98
CA LEU A 4 15.71 24.10 11.13
C LEU A 4 15.55 22.62 11.46
N GLU A 5 15.69 22.26 12.74
CA GLU A 5 15.12 21.01 13.24
C GLU A 5 13.66 21.02 12.82
N ALA A 6 13.33 20.22 11.82
CA ALA A 6 11.96 20.04 11.36
C ALA A 6 11.21 19.48 12.56
N ASN A 7 10.49 20.33 13.30
CA ASN A 7 9.71 19.89 14.44
C ASN A 7 8.69 18.86 13.92
N PRO A 8 8.87 17.57 14.20
CA PRO A 8 8.06 16.52 13.58
C PRO A 8 6.60 16.61 14.06
N GLU A 9 6.32 17.30 15.17
CA GLU A 9 4.96 17.58 15.62
C GLU A 9 4.19 18.59 14.74
N ARG A 10 4.87 19.30 13.83
CA ARG A 10 4.22 20.20 12.86
C ARG A 10 3.42 19.43 11.81
N ASP A 11 3.78 18.17 11.55
CA ASP A 11 3.15 17.34 10.53
C ASP A 11 1.96 16.53 11.06
N ILE A 12 1.70 16.61 12.38
CA ILE A 12 0.53 16.00 13.03
C ILE A 12 -0.70 16.89 12.83
N ASP A 13 -1.67 16.38 12.08
CA ASP A 13 -2.97 17.02 11.95
C ASP A 13 -3.86 16.71 13.16
N ARG A 14 -4.28 17.76 13.86
CA ARG A 14 -5.12 17.66 15.07
C ARG A 14 -6.58 18.00 14.81
N ARG A 15 -6.95 18.27 13.55
CA ARG A 15 -8.33 18.60 13.19
C ARG A 15 -9.22 17.36 13.36
N SER A 16 -10.49 17.60 13.66
CA SER A 16 -11.47 16.52 13.76
C SER A 16 -11.67 15.83 12.40
N PRO A 17 -12.09 14.55 12.39
CA PRO A 17 -12.45 13.84 11.16
C PRO A 17 -13.38 14.63 10.22
N ASN A 18 -14.41 15.26 10.78
CA ASN A 18 -15.38 16.07 10.03
C ASN A 18 -14.75 17.34 9.44
N THR A 19 -13.83 17.98 10.17
CA THR A 19 -13.13 19.17 9.70
C THR A 19 -12.21 18.84 8.53
N ILE A 20 -11.49 17.72 8.60
CA ILE A 20 -10.63 17.25 7.49
C ILE A 20 -11.50 16.93 6.27
N ALA A 21 -12.53 16.09 6.44
CA ALA A 21 -13.43 15.72 5.36
C ALA A 21 -14.11 16.93 4.70
N ALA A 22 -14.58 17.90 5.50
CA ALA A 22 -15.15 19.14 4.98
C ALA A 22 -14.14 19.97 4.19
N SER A 23 -12.88 20.04 4.63
CA SER A 23 -11.82 20.75 3.90
C SER A 23 -11.44 20.10 2.56
N LEU A 24 -11.73 18.81 2.40
CA LEU A 24 -11.46 18.04 1.19
C LEU A 24 -12.71 17.87 0.30
N ARG A 25 -13.87 18.40 0.71
CA ARG A 25 -15.18 18.13 0.09
C ARG A 25 -15.17 18.22 -1.43
N ASP A 26 -14.69 19.34 -1.97
CA ASP A 26 -14.71 19.57 -3.42
C ASP A 26 -13.75 18.62 -4.15
N ALA A 27 -12.62 18.28 -3.53
CA ALA A 27 -11.63 17.39 -4.11
C ALA A 27 -12.05 15.92 -4.11
N VAL A 28 -12.91 15.50 -3.18
CA VAL A 28 -13.38 14.10 -3.04
C VAL A 28 -14.76 13.85 -3.63
N MET A 29 -15.49 14.90 -4.02
CA MET A 29 -16.89 14.78 -4.46
C MET A 29 -17.04 13.77 -5.60
N GLY A 30 -17.83 12.72 -5.37
CA GLY A 30 -18.11 11.69 -6.39
C GLY A 30 -16.94 10.76 -6.72
N LYS A 31 -15.82 10.83 -5.99
CA LYS A 31 -14.63 10.01 -6.22
C LYS A 31 -14.64 8.70 -5.43
N THR A 32 -13.83 7.75 -5.89
CA THR A 32 -13.42 6.54 -5.16
C THR A 32 -12.14 6.87 -4.40
N LEU A 33 -12.16 6.69 -3.08
CA LEU A 33 -11.01 6.94 -2.22
C LEU A 33 -10.45 5.64 -1.66
N LEU A 34 -9.13 5.58 -1.57
CA LEU A 34 -8.40 4.66 -0.72
C LEU A 34 -7.85 5.43 0.48
N VAL A 35 -8.14 4.95 1.69
CA VAL A 35 -7.80 5.66 2.93
C VAL A 35 -7.23 4.71 3.97
N GLY A 36 -6.02 5.02 4.43
CA GLY A 36 -5.41 4.34 5.56
C GLY A 36 -3.91 4.60 5.68
N PRO A 37 -3.23 3.82 6.52
CA PRO A 37 -1.87 4.11 6.93
C PRO A 37 -0.84 3.71 5.88
N GLY A 38 0.34 4.32 5.99
CA GLY A 38 1.60 3.75 5.52
C GLY A 38 2.12 2.69 6.51
N GLN A 39 3.39 2.34 6.40
CA GLN A 39 3.97 1.19 7.10
C GLN A 39 4.67 1.55 8.40
N PHE A 40 5.15 2.80 8.50
CA PHE A 40 5.95 3.24 9.63
C PHE A 40 5.62 4.67 10.04
N SER A 41 5.47 4.87 11.34
CA SER A 41 5.29 6.17 11.97
C SER A 41 6.30 6.35 13.11
N PRO A 42 6.99 7.50 13.18
CA PRO A 42 7.88 7.81 14.31
C PRO A 42 7.07 8.26 15.54
N HIS A 43 5.76 8.45 15.41
CA HIS A 43 4.91 8.99 16.45
C HIS A 43 4.06 7.91 17.11
N SER A 44 4.22 7.74 18.42
CA SER A 44 3.34 6.89 19.21
C SER A 44 1.87 7.26 18.99
N LYS A 45 1.02 6.27 18.67
CA LYS A 45 -0.44 6.40 18.48
C LYS A 45 -0.88 7.24 17.28
N HIS A 46 0.04 7.58 16.39
CA HIS A 46 -0.28 8.25 15.14
C HIS A 46 0.28 7.43 14.00
N GLU A 47 -0.41 7.46 12.88
CA GLU A 47 0.05 6.84 11.64
C GLU A 47 0.17 7.90 10.55
N ARG A 48 1.08 7.71 9.61
CA ARG A 48 1.08 8.52 8.38
C ARG A 48 -0.08 8.03 7.51
N ILE A 49 -1.10 8.86 7.35
CA ILE A 49 -2.33 8.50 6.65
C ILE A 49 -2.36 9.16 5.29
N PHE A 50 -2.72 8.38 4.28
CA PHE A 50 -2.98 8.85 2.93
C PHE A 50 -4.48 8.81 2.64
N ILE A 51 -4.96 9.84 1.93
CA ILE A 51 -6.24 9.84 1.23
C ILE A 51 -5.92 9.98 -0.24
N ILE A 52 -6.09 8.90 -0.99
CA ILE A 52 -5.79 8.83 -2.42
C ILE A 52 -7.09 8.69 -3.21
N ALA A 53 -7.29 9.52 -4.22
CA ALA A 53 -8.34 9.30 -5.22
C ALA A 53 -7.84 8.33 -6.29
N VAL A 54 -8.64 7.32 -6.63
CA VAL A 54 -8.21 6.17 -7.46
C VAL A 54 -9.12 5.88 -8.66
N ASP A 55 -9.94 6.85 -9.08
CA ASP A 55 -10.80 6.70 -10.27
C ASP A 55 -10.01 6.76 -11.60
N GLU A 56 -8.90 7.50 -11.59
CA GLU A 56 -7.98 7.70 -12.71
C GLU A 56 -6.55 7.40 -12.23
N GLU A 57 -5.56 8.17 -12.69
CA GLU A 57 -4.22 8.15 -12.12
C GLU A 57 -4.28 8.50 -10.61
N PRO A 58 -3.77 7.63 -9.72
CA PRO A 58 -3.88 7.82 -8.29
C PRO A 58 -3.30 9.16 -7.82
N THR A 59 -4.14 9.97 -7.19
CA THR A 59 -3.79 11.32 -6.76
C THR A 59 -3.89 11.45 -5.25
N ILE A 60 -2.80 11.85 -4.59
CA ILE A 60 -2.78 12.15 -3.16
C ILE A 60 -3.58 13.43 -2.92
N LEU A 61 -4.68 13.31 -2.18
CA LEU A 61 -5.49 14.45 -1.75
C LEU A 61 -5.08 14.95 -0.37
N TRP A 62 -4.54 14.06 0.45
CA TRP A 62 -4.11 14.34 1.81
C TRP A 62 -3.08 13.31 2.29
N ASP A 63 -2.05 13.77 2.99
CA ASP A 63 -0.93 12.98 3.51
C ASP A 63 -0.40 13.66 4.77
N ARG A 64 -0.72 13.13 5.96
CA ARG A 64 -0.30 13.70 7.25
C ARG A 64 -0.22 12.61 8.31
N PHE A 65 0.46 12.89 9.43
CA PHE A 65 0.35 12.07 10.63
C PHE A 65 -0.99 12.34 11.32
N TYR A 66 -1.69 11.27 11.68
CA TYR A 66 -3.03 11.34 12.26
C TYR A 66 -3.24 10.30 13.37
N PRO A 67 -4.03 10.59 14.42
CA PRO A 67 -4.28 9.62 15.48
C PRO A 67 -4.92 8.34 14.95
N GLU A 68 -4.32 7.20 15.26
CA GLU A 68 -4.75 5.87 14.79
C GLU A 68 -6.23 5.61 15.10
N LYS A 69 -6.63 5.93 16.32
CA LYS A 69 -8.00 5.79 16.82
C LYS A 69 -9.06 6.55 15.99
N ASP A 70 -8.67 7.60 15.27
CA ASP A 70 -9.58 8.50 14.57
C ASP A 70 -9.68 8.17 13.07
N ILE A 71 -8.85 7.25 12.54
CA ILE A 71 -8.84 6.85 11.12
C ILE A 71 -10.22 6.33 10.68
N GLY A 72 -10.84 5.46 11.49
CA GLY A 72 -12.18 4.93 11.18
C GLY A 72 -13.25 6.01 11.09
N ALA A 73 -13.20 7.01 11.98
CA ALA A 73 -14.10 8.15 11.94
C ALA A 73 -13.84 9.07 10.74
N LEU A 74 -12.57 9.25 10.35
CA LEU A 74 -12.18 9.99 9.14
C LEU A 74 -12.75 9.34 7.87
N ARG A 75 -12.60 8.01 7.73
CA ARG A 75 -13.21 7.27 6.61
C ARG A 75 -14.73 7.46 6.56
N ASN A 76 -15.40 7.38 7.71
CA ASN A 76 -16.85 7.61 7.80
C ASN A 76 -17.25 9.04 7.41
N ALA A 77 -16.50 10.05 7.82
CA ALA A 77 -16.76 11.44 7.45
C ALA A 77 -16.62 11.65 5.93
N LEU A 78 -15.58 11.08 5.31
CA LEU A 78 -15.34 11.17 3.86
C LEU A 78 -16.47 10.54 3.02
N ARG A 79 -17.13 9.49 3.52
CA ARG A 79 -18.29 8.84 2.85
C ARG A 79 -19.49 9.77 2.64
N SER A 80 -19.55 10.91 3.34
CA SER A 80 -20.62 11.91 3.13
C SER A 80 -20.45 12.68 1.81
N TYR A 81 -19.28 12.60 1.17
CA TYR A 81 -18.93 13.37 -0.02
C TYR A 81 -18.41 12.49 -1.17
N ALA A 82 -17.60 11.47 -0.85
CA ALA A 82 -17.05 10.53 -1.82
C ALA A 82 -18.10 9.50 -2.26
N ARG A 83 -17.94 8.96 -3.47
CA ARG A 83 -18.79 7.88 -4.00
C ARG A 83 -18.52 6.58 -3.26
N VAL A 84 -17.24 6.26 -3.04
CA VAL A 84 -16.79 5.06 -2.32
C VAL A 84 -15.56 5.42 -1.48
N VAL A 85 -15.46 4.86 -0.28
CA VAL A 85 -14.28 4.97 0.58
C VAL A 85 -13.87 3.58 1.03
N PHE A 86 -12.78 3.10 0.44
CA PHE A 86 -12.13 1.85 0.83
C PHE A 86 -11.16 2.10 1.98
N GLU A 87 -11.14 1.15 2.90
CA GLU A 87 -10.01 0.96 3.79
C GLU A 87 -8.86 0.36 2.99
N GLY A 88 -7.66 0.88 3.19
CA GLY A 88 -6.45 0.41 2.52
C GLY A 88 -5.19 0.68 3.31
N GLU A 89 -4.08 0.18 2.78
CA GLU A 89 -2.72 0.37 3.29
C GLU A 89 -1.82 0.83 2.13
N HIS A 90 -0.67 1.39 2.49
CA HIS A 90 0.26 1.98 1.53
C HIS A 90 1.68 1.52 1.83
N ASP A 91 2.42 1.19 0.78
CA ASP A 91 3.88 1.11 0.81
C ASP A 91 4.43 2.54 0.85
N ALA A 92 4.58 3.07 2.06
CA ALA A 92 5.15 4.37 2.35
C ALA A 92 5.70 4.38 3.79
N MET A 93 6.91 4.92 3.97
CA MET A 93 7.50 5.15 5.29
C MET A 93 7.18 6.56 5.80
N TYR A 94 7.83 6.98 6.88
CA TYR A 94 7.63 8.31 7.46
C TYR A 94 8.04 9.47 6.53
N ALA A 95 9.06 9.28 5.68
CA ALA A 95 9.59 10.33 4.80
C ALA A 95 9.59 9.97 3.31
N THR A 96 9.28 8.73 2.94
CA THR A 96 9.28 8.30 1.53
C THR A 96 7.94 8.60 0.86
N ALA A 97 7.95 8.80 -0.45
CA ALA A 97 6.70 8.83 -1.21
C ALA A 97 6.13 7.40 -1.32
N TRP A 98 4.82 7.27 -1.47
CA TRP A 98 4.21 5.96 -1.65
C TRP A 98 4.59 5.33 -3.00
N SER A 99 4.69 4.00 -3.03
CA SER A 99 4.95 3.22 -4.25
C SER A 99 3.75 2.37 -4.63
N PHE A 100 3.17 1.68 -3.65
CA PHE A 100 1.98 0.84 -3.81
C PHE A 100 0.89 1.21 -2.81
N ALA A 101 -0.35 0.96 -3.18
CA ALA A 101 -1.49 1.05 -2.28
C ALA A 101 -2.47 -0.07 -2.56
N TRP A 102 -3.08 -0.65 -1.53
CA TRP A 102 -4.02 -1.75 -1.70
C TRP A 102 -5.23 -1.63 -0.78
N THR A 103 -6.35 -2.19 -1.22
CA THR A 103 -7.58 -2.29 -0.42
C THR A 103 -7.47 -3.43 0.60
N CYS A 104 -8.01 -3.23 1.79
CA CYS A 104 -8.13 -4.30 2.78
C CYS A 104 -9.53 -4.94 2.77
N PRO A 105 -9.66 -6.22 3.13
CA PRO A 105 -10.97 -6.86 3.33
C PRO A 105 -11.84 -6.08 4.33
N PRO A 106 -13.17 -5.97 4.10
CA PRO A 106 -13.97 -6.78 3.17
C PRO A 106 -14.09 -6.18 1.74
N ALA A 107 -13.35 -5.14 1.40
CA ALA A 107 -13.39 -4.59 0.04
C ALA A 107 -12.79 -5.60 -0.99
N PRO A 108 -13.25 -5.58 -2.26
CA PRO A 108 -12.62 -6.35 -3.33
C PRO A 108 -11.14 -5.99 -3.45
N LEU A 109 -10.28 -7.00 -3.65
CA LEU A 109 -8.83 -6.79 -3.78
C LEU A 109 -8.53 -5.91 -4.99
N ARG A 110 -7.91 -4.76 -4.72
CA ARG A 110 -7.30 -3.88 -5.71
C ARG A 110 -5.92 -3.47 -5.22
N VAL A 111 -4.96 -3.44 -6.14
CA VAL A 111 -3.61 -2.95 -5.91
C VAL A 111 -3.32 -1.87 -6.93
N TYR A 112 -2.77 -0.77 -6.46
CA TYR A 112 -2.47 0.43 -7.23
C TYR A 112 -0.99 0.75 -7.15
N ASP A 113 -0.43 1.21 -8.25
CA ASP A 113 0.80 1.98 -8.30
C ASP A 113 0.48 3.42 -8.73
N ARG A 114 1.49 4.25 -8.95
CA ARG A 114 1.29 5.64 -9.40
C ARG A 114 0.63 5.77 -10.77
N SER A 115 0.68 4.73 -11.60
CA SER A 115 0.10 4.72 -12.95
C SER A 115 -1.37 4.29 -12.96
N GLY A 116 -1.85 3.67 -11.87
CA GLY A 116 -3.22 3.19 -11.77
C GLY A 116 -3.32 1.81 -11.13
N ILE A 117 -4.36 1.09 -11.52
CA ILE A 117 -4.63 -0.24 -11.00
C ILE A 117 -3.73 -1.28 -11.69
N ILE A 118 -2.95 -2.02 -10.89
CA ILE A 118 -2.08 -3.11 -11.35
C ILE A 118 -2.67 -4.49 -11.03
N VAL A 119 -3.52 -4.59 -10.00
CA VAL A 119 -4.30 -5.79 -9.71
C VAL A 119 -5.74 -5.44 -9.40
N ALA A 120 -6.68 -6.22 -9.93
CA ALA A 120 -8.09 -6.19 -9.54
C ALA A 120 -8.64 -7.61 -9.46
N VAL A 121 -9.50 -7.89 -8.48
CA VAL A 121 -10.31 -9.11 -8.45
C VAL A 121 -11.77 -8.72 -8.66
N ASP A 122 -12.34 -9.18 -9.78
CA ASP A 122 -13.76 -9.03 -10.10
C ASP A 122 -14.28 -10.40 -10.57
N ASP A 123 -15.47 -10.81 -10.12
CA ASP A 123 -16.16 -12.05 -10.55
C ASP A 123 -15.27 -13.32 -10.52
N ASP A 124 -14.57 -13.56 -9.40
CA ASP A 124 -13.65 -14.68 -9.19
C ASP A 124 -12.49 -14.78 -10.22
N VAL A 125 -12.17 -13.66 -10.87
CA VAL A 125 -11.02 -13.54 -11.78
C VAL A 125 -10.11 -12.42 -11.30
N LEU A 126 -8.84 -12.77 -11.05
CA LEU A 126 -7.78 -11.81 -10.81
C LEU A 126 -7.25 -11.31 -12.15
N ARG A 127 -7.22 -9.98 -12.32
CA ARG A 127 -6.67 -9.28 -13.48
C ARG A 127 -5.39 -8.56 -13.09
N LEU A 128 -4.30 -8.88 -13.79
CA LEU A 128 -3.02 -8.19 -13.68
C LEU A 128 -2.86 -7.21 -14.85
N GLY A 129 -2.65 -5.93 -14.51
CA GLY A 129 -2.24 -4.91 -15.47
C GLY A 129 -0.73 -4.94 -15.64
N ARG A 130 -0.25 -5.29 -16.83
CA ARG A 130 1.18 -5.29 -17.18
C ARG A 130 1.44 -4.37 -18.38
N SER A 131 2.69 -3.96 -18.52
CA SER A 131 3.16 -3.20 -19.69
C SER A 131 3.07 -4.01 -20.99
N ASP A 132 3.12 -5.34 -20.92
CA ASP A 132 3.03 -6.27 -22.04
C ASP A 132 1.62 -6.83 -22.29
N GLY A 133 0.64 -6.47 -21.46
CA GLY A 133 -0.76 -6.88 -21.66
C GLY A 133 -1.54 -7.06 -20.35
N ARG A 134 -2.75 -7.60 -20.48
CA ARG A 134 -3.59 -7.97 -19.33
C ARG A 134 -3.60 -9.49 -19.19
N VAL A 135 -3.24 -9.98 -18.00
CA VAL A 135 -3.36 -11.40 -17.65
C VAL A 135 -4.61 -11.57 -16.80
N ALA A 136 -5.41 -12.58 -17.11
CA ALA A 136 -6.58 -12.96 -16.31
C ALA A 136 -6.35 -14.36 -15.75
N ILE A 137 -6.45 -14.50 -14.43
CA ILE A 137 -6.20 -15.74 -13.69
C ILE A 137 -7.46 -16.03 -12.87
N PRO A 138 -8.18 -17.13 -13.13
CA PRO A 138 -9.26 -17.57 -12.26
C PRO A 138 -8.73 -17.75 -10.83
N VAL A 139 -9.46 -17.26 -9.83
CA VAL A 139 -9.01 -17.34 -8.42
C VAL A 139 -8.81 -18.80 -7.98
N ILE A 140 -9.61 -19.72 -8.52
CA ILE A 140 -9.50 -21.17 -8.29
C ILE A 140 -8.15 -21.76 -8.76
N ASP A 141 -7.47 -21.10 -9.70
CA ASP A 141 -6.18 -21.55 -10.24
C ASP A 141 -4.99 -20.96 -9.47
N ILE A 142 -5.24 -20.10 -8.47
CA ILE A 142 -4.20 -19.53 -7.62
C ILE A 142 -3.90 -20.50 -6.47
N ALA A 143 -2.66 -20.99 -6.40
CA ALA A 143 -2.22 -21.90 -5.34
C ALA A 143 -1.80 -21.14 -4.08
N CYS A 144 -1.02 -20.06 -4.24
CA CYS A 144 -0.60 -19.22 -3.12
C CYS A 144 -0.15 -17.82 -3.59
N ILE A 145 0.05 -16.95 -2.61
CA ILE A 145 0.79 -15.69 -2.77
C ILE A 145 2.17 -15.87 -2.14
N GLU A 146 3.21 -15.46 -2.87
CA GLU A 146 4.60 -15.55 -2.41
C GLU A 146 5.19 -14.15 -2.23
N GLY A 147 5.75 -13.90 -1.05
CA GLY A 147 6.66 -12.79 -0.82
C GLY A 147 8.10 -13.23 -1.06
N TRP A 148 8.83 -12.52 -1.91
CA TRP A 148 10.16 -12.91 -2.35
C TRP A 148 11.16 -11.76 -2.29
N LEU A 149 12.34 -12.02 -1.73
CA LEU A 149 13.49 -11.12 -1.75
C LEU A 149 14.68 -11.81 -2.45
N SER A 150 15.42 -11.07 -3.27
CA SER A 150 16.71 -11.55 -3.80
C SER A 150 17.72 -11.75 -2.65
N GLY A 151 18.73 -12.59 -2.85
CA GLY A 151 19.74 -12.87 -1.82
C GLY A 151 20.56 -11.65 -1.40
N ASP A 152 20.64 -10.63 -2.24
CA ASP A 152 21.24 -9.32 -1.96
C ASP A 152 20.22 -8.25 -1.53
N TRP A 153 18.93 -8.63 -1.42
CA TRP A 153 17.79 -7.79 -1.04
C TRP A 153 17.52 -6.57 -1.95
N VAL A 154 18.28 -6.44 -3.04
CA VAL A 154 18.10 -5.39 -4.06
C VAL A 154 16.72 -5.48 -4.70
N LYS A 155 16.24 -6.71 -4.91
CA LYS A 155 14.97 -6.96 -5.59
C LYS A 155 13.96 -7.55 -4.64
N ARG A 156 12.76 -6.96 -4.63
CA ARG A 156 11.67 -7.34 -3.72
C ARG A 156 10.39 -7.48 -4.51
N GLN A 157 9.67 -8.56 -4.30
CA GLN A 157 8.50 -8.90 -5.11
C GLN A 157 7.38 -9.53 -4.29
N VAL A 158 6.15 -9.24 -4.70
CA VAL A 158 4.99 -10.08 -4.40
C VAL A 158 4.60 -10.80 -5.68
N ARG A 159 4.39 -12.12 -5.59
CA ARG A 159 4.09 -12.99 -6.72
C ARG A 159 2.82 -13.80 -6.47
N ILE A 160 2.12 -14.11 -7.55
CA ILE A 160 1.09 -15.15 -7.58
C ILE A 160 1.73 -16.42 -8.09
N VAL A 161 1.51 -17.54 -7.40
CA VAL A 161 1.87 -18.87 -7.87
C VAL A 161 0.59 -19.63 -8.20
N THR A 162 0.50 -20.19 -9.41
CA THR A 162 -0.67 -20.97 -9.85
C THR A 162 -0.54 -22.44 -9.49
N THR A 163 -1.66 -23.15 -9.55
CA THR A 163 -1.74 -24.61 -9.39
C THR A 163 -0.90 -25.39 -10.42
N HIS A 164 -0.51 -24.74 -11.52
CA HIS A 164 0.35 -25.29 -12.57
C HIS A 164 1.83 -24.92 -12.41
N ALA A 165 2.23 -24.38 -11.25
CA ALA A 165 3.59 -23.92 -10.95
C ALA A 165 4.09 -22.79 -11.88
N GLU A 166 3.17 -22.04 -12.49
CA GLU A 166 3.49 -20.77 -13.14
C GLU A 166 3.49 -19.66 -12.09
N TRP A 167 4.29 -18.62 -12.30
CA TRP A 167 4.33 -17.47 -11.41
C TRP A 167 4.21 -16.15 -12.16
N PHE A 168 3.55 -15.19 -11.51
CA PHE A 168 3.31 -13.86 -12.03
C PHE A 168 3.71 -12.82 -10.99
N VAL A 169 4.57 -11.87 -11.38
CA VAL A 169 4.92 -10.74 -10.54
C VAL A 169 3.74 -9.79 -10.47
N VAL A 170 3.33 -9.47 -9.25
CA VAL A 170 2.25 -8.53 -8.94
C VAL A 170 2.82 -7.13 -8.73
N ALA A 171 3.80 -7.04 -7.85
CA ALA A 171 4.47 -5.80 -7.47
C ALA A 171 5.96 -6.08 -7.33
N GLU A 172 6.78 -5.13 -7.75
CA GLU A 172 8.23 -5.23 -7.76
C GLU A 172 8.84 -3.88 -7.41
N CYS A 173 9.81 -3.91 -6.51
CA CYS A 173 10.70 -2.78 -6.27
C CYS A 173 12.15 -3.24 -6.43
N THR A 174 12.99 -2.33 -6.95
CA THR A 174 14.44 -2.50 -7.04
C THR A 174 15.10 -1.35 -6.30
N GLU A 175 15.81 -1.65 -5.22
CA GLU A 175 16.53 -0.65 -4.42
C GLU A 175 18.04 -0.83 -4.60
N TRP A 176 18.63 0.02 -5.44
CA TRP A 176 20.06 -0.02 -5.73
C TRP A 176 20.91 0.58 -4.61
N PHE A 177 20.32 1.40 -3.74
CA PHE A 177 21.03 2.02 -2.61
C PHE A 177 21.65 0.97 -1.68
N VAL A 178 21.02 -0.20 -1.56
CA VAL A 178 21.54 -1.37 -0.82
C VAL A 178 22.99 -1.73 -1.22
N MET A 179 23.34 -1.58 -2.49
CA MET A 179 24.65 -1.97 -3.00
C MET A 179 25.71 -0.87 -2.91
N ILE A 180 25.29 0.39 -2.80
CA ILE A 180 26.18 1.56 -2.94
C ILE A 180 26.38 2.31 -1.63
N ASP A 181 25.44 2.23 -0.70
CA ASP A 181 25.52 2.90 0.59
C ASP A 181 25.84 1.89 1.70
N PRO A 182 27.08 1.90 2.24
CA PRO A 182 27.46 0.99 3.31
C PRO A 182 26.76 1.28 4.65
N THR A 183 26.04 2.40 4.75
CA THR A 183 25.22 2.73 5.93
C THR A 183 23.79 2.23 5.82
N TYR A 184 23.39 1.76 4.63
CA TYR A 184 22.08 1.16 4.39
C TYR A 184 22.09 -0.28 4.93
N ASP A 185 21.64 -0.44 6.17
CA ASP A 185 21.82 -1.68 6.92
C ASP A 185 20.59 -2.60 6.90
N GLY A 186 20.64 -3.68 7.69
CA GLY A 186 19.55 -4.65 7.77
C GLY A 186 18.22 -4.06 8.27
N ILE A 187 18.25 -3.02 9.10
CA ILE A 187 17.03 -2.38 9.61
C ILE A 187 16.36 -1.58 8.50
N ASP A 188 17.13 -0.78 7.77
CA ASP A 188 16.63 -0.05 6.60
C ASP A 188 16.00 -1.04 5.63
N LEU A 189 16.74 -2.09 5.26
CA LEU A 189 16.29 -3.17 4.39
C LEU A 189 14.97 -3.82 4.84
N MET A 190 14.84 -4.14 6.14
CA MET A 190 13.62 -4.74 6.68
C MET A 190 12.42 -3.79 6.60
N CYS A 191 12.61 -2.51 6.94
CA CYS A 191 11.56 -1.51 6.79
C CYS A 191 11.10 -1.42 5.33
N ASP A 192 12.06 -1.40 4.42
CA ASP A 192 11.89 -1.19 2.98
C ASP A 192 11.33 -2.43 2.26
N ALA A 193 11.46 -3.60 2.87
CA ALA A 193 10.85 -4.86 2.45
C ALA A 193 9.49 -5.12 3.12
N SER A 194 9.08 -4.33 4.11
CA SER A 194 7.89 -4.62 4.91
C SER A 194 6.59 -4.69 4.09
N TRP A 195 6.53 -4.00 2.95
CA TRP A 195 5.38 -4.04 2.05
C TRP A 195 5.16 -5.40 1.41
N VAL A 196 6.23 -6.19 1.22
CA VAL A 196 6.13 -7.53 0.64
C VAL A 196 5.25 -8.42 1.50
N GLY A 197 5.49 -8.42 2.81
CA GLY A 197 4.69 -9.18 3.77
C GLY A 197 3.28 -8.64 3.90
N GLN A 198 3.11 -7.32 4.05
CA GLN A 198 1.81 -6.70 4.25
C GLN A 198 0.89 -6.90 3.04
N LEU A 199 1.36 -6.56 1.83
CA LEU A 199 0.63 -6.77 0.59
C LEU A 199 0.39 -8.27 0.35
N GLY A 200 1.41 -9.11 0.54
CA GLY A 200 1.29 -10.56 0.35
C GLY A 200 0.21 -11.18 1.24
N HIS A 201 0.18 -10.83 2.52
CA HIS A 201 -0.87 -11.26 3.45
C HIS A 201 -2.25 -10.70 3.09
N ALA A 202 -2.34 -9.42 2.71
CA ALA A 202 -3.61 -8.81 2.31
C ALA A 202 -4.20 -9.52 1.07
N MET A 203 -3.36 -9.81 0.07
CA MET A 203 -3.75 -10.56 -1.12
C MET A 203 -4.18 -11.98 -0.80
N ALA A 204 -3.36 -12.72 -0.04
CA ALA A 204 -3.65 -14.10 0.36
C ALA A 204 -4.99 -14.20 1.10
N LYS A 205 -5.22 -13.28 2.05
CA LYS A 205 -6.49 -13.18 2.78
C LYS A 205 -7.67 -12.88 1.88
N ALA A 206 -7.52 -11.93 0.94
CA ALA A 206 -8.61 -11.56 0.04
C ALA A 206 -8.96 -12.67 -0.97
N LEU A 207 -7.97 -13.46 -1.37
CA LEU A 207 -8.12 -14.57 -2.32
C LEU A 207 -8.47 -15.91 -1.66
N GLY A 208 -8.35 -16.02 -0.34
CA GLY A 208 -8.59 -17.27 0.37
C GLY A 208 -7.52 -18.34 0.13
N VAL A 209 -6.28 -17.93 -0.17
CA VAL A 209 -5.14 -18.81 -0.45
C VAL A 209 -4.03 -18.59 0.60
N PRO A 210 -3.10 -19.54 0.79
CA PRO A 210 -1.97 -19.33 1.70
C PRO A 210 -1.02 -18.23 1.22
N TYR A 211 -0.34 -17.60 2.19
CA TYR A 211 0.84 -16.76 1.96
C TYR A 211 2.10 -17.55 2.33
N ASN A 212 3.09 -17.54 1.43
CA ASN A 212 4.41 -18.11 1.66
C ASN A 212 5.46 -16.98 1.63
N SER A 213 6.36 -16.96 2.60
CA SER A 213 7.59 -16.17 2.53
C SER A 213 8.72 -17.08 2.07
N ASP A 214 9.43 -16.73 1.00
CA ASP A 214 10.68 -17.40 0.67
C ASP A 214 11.69 -17.07 1.79
N ASP A 215 12.35 -18.09 2.37
CA ASP A 215 13.17 -17.98 3.58
C ASP A 215 14.37 -17.01 3.40
N SER A 216 14.76 -16.69 2.16
CA SER A 216 15.75 -15.63 1.88
C SER A 216 15.30 -14.24 2.33
N ALA A 217 14.01 -14.06 2.61
CA ALA A 217 13.46 -12.81 3.11
C ALA A 217 13.69 -12.56 4.60
N LEU A 218 14.15 -13.58 5.36
CA LEU A 218 14.20 -13.54 6.83
C LEU A 218 15.49 -14.16 7.44
N GLN A 219 16.42 -14.68 6.62
CA GLN A 219 17.70 -15.24 7.08
C GLN A 219 18.85 -14.23 7.04
#